data_AF-A0A7S0MH18-F1
#
_entry.id   AF-A0A7S0MH18-F1
#
_cell.length_a   1.000
_cell.length_b   1.000
_cell.length_c   1.000
_cell.angle_alpha   90.00
_cell.angle_beta   90.00
_cell.angle_gamma   90.00
#
_symmetry.space_group_name_H-M   'P 1'
#
loop_
_entity.id
_entity.type
_entity.pdbx_description
1 polymer ?
#
loop_
_entity_poly.entity_id
_entity_poly.type
_entity_poly.pdbx_seq_one_letter_code
_entity_poly.pdbx_strand_id
1 'polypeptide(L)'
;GMRLKLVDVDGSAFSKALDLWCGKVCCEDMAMDEARKLASVADRFQITEIASALDETVMRHLNMIVCGEVLNWSGELGLGQTQEAARKLATERFEELVMTEGFLRMGEEALGKLLDDNFLAARNEEAVWEAVV
;
A
#
# COMPACT_ATOMS: atom_id res chain seq x y z
N GLY A 1 -31.52 -7.90 -21.58
CA GLY A 1 -30.62 -8.00 -20.42
C GLY A 1 -29.97 -6.65 -20.19
N MET A 2 -30.02 -6.15 -18.97
CA MET A 2 -29.33 -4.90 -18.60
C MET A 2 -27.83 -5.09 -18.74
N ARG A 3 -27.13 -4.16 -19.40
CA ARG A 3 -25.67 -4.14 -19.50
C ARG A 3 -25.17 -2.95 -18.69
N LEU A 4 -24.35 -3.23 -17.69
CA LEU A 4 -23.65 -2.21 -16.92
C LEU A 4 -22.26 -2.02 -17.56
N LYS A 5 -21.89 -0.77 -17.81
CA LYS A 5 -20.55 -0.40 -18.26
C LYS A 5 -19.82 0.22 -17.09
N LEU A 6 -18.76 -0.43 -16.63
CA LEU A 6 -17.84 0.15 -15.66
C LEU A 6 -16.87 1.07 -16.39
N VAL A 7 -16.70 2.28 -15.87
CA VAL A 7 -15.74 3.28 -16.37
C VAL A 7 -14.71 3.53 -15.28
N ASP A 8 -13.47 3.84 -15.71
CA ASP A 8 -12.35 4.15 -14.83
C ASP A 8 -11.99 3.01 -13.85
N VAL A 9 -12.07 1.76 -14.34
CA VAL A 9 -11.68 0.56 -13.60
C VAL A 9 -10.73 -0.25 -14.49
N ASP A 10 -9.63 -0.74 -13.92
CA ASP A 10 -8.74 -1.68 -14.61
C ASP A 10 -9.50 -3.00 -14.83
N GLY A 11 -9.83 -3.30 -16.09
CA GLY A 11 -10.62 -4.48 -16.44
C GLY A 11 -9.92 -5.81 -16.12
N SER A 12 -8.57 -5.83 -16.14
CA SER A 12 -7.81 -7.02 -15.77
C SER A 12 -7.85 -7.26 -14.26
N ALA A 13 -7.67 -6.20 -13.46
CA ALA A 13 -7.80 -6.28 -12.02
C ALA A 13 -9.24 -6.63 -11.59
N PHE A 14 -10.25 -6.08 -12.26
CA PHE A 14 -11.65 -6.43 -12.01
C PHE A 14 -11.97 -7.90 -12.31
N SER A 15 -11.50 -8.41 -13.45
CA SER A 15 -11.66 -9.84 -13.76
C SER A 15 -10.98 -10.71 -12.71
N LYS A 16 -9.75 -10.36 -12.30
CA LYS A 16 -9.01 -11.11 -11.29
C LYS A 16 -9.69 -11.04 -9.92
N ALA A 17 -10.29 -9.91 -9.55
CA ALA A 17 -11.08 -9.79 -8.34
C ALA A 17 -12.27 -10.76 -8.34
N LEU A 18 -12.99 -10.87 -9.46
CA LEU A 18 -14.08 -11.84 -9.58
C LEU A 18 -13.60 -13.29 -9.48
N ASP A 19 -12.45 -13.60 -10.09
CA ASP A 19 -11.88 -14.94 -10.02
C ASP A 19 -11.40 -15.28 -8.60
N LEU A 20 -10.82 -14.32 -7.87
CA LEU A 20 -10.48 -14.47 -6.45
C LEU A 20 -11.72 -14.67 -5.57
N TRP A 21 -12.75 -13.84 -5.77
CA TRP A 21 -14.00 -13.95 -5.01
C TRP A 21 -14.71 -15.28 -5.25
N CYS A 22 -14.59 -15.84 -6.46
CA CYS A 22 -15.10 -17.17 -6.79
C CYS A 22 -14.17 -18.32 -6.38
N GLY A 23 -13.01 -18.04 -5.77
CA GLY A 23 -12.02 -19.05 -5.35
C GLY A 23 -11.32 -19.77 -6.50
N LYS A 24 -11.27 -19.17 -7.70
CA LYS A 24 -10.64 -19.78 -8.89
C LYS A 24 -9.14 -19.55 -8.98
N VAL A 25 -8.64 -18.50 -8.32
CA VAL A 25 -7.22 -18.12 -8.27
C VAL A 25 -6.87 -17.70 -6.84
N CYS A 26 -5.58 -17.55 -6.56
CA CYS A 26 -5.05 -17.12 -5.26
C CYS A 26 -4.16 -15.87 -5.43
N CYS A 27 -3.90 -15.15 -4.34
CA CYS A 27 -2.99 -13.98 -4.32
C CYS A 27 -1.49 -14.36 -4.20
N GLU A 28 -1.14 -15.63 -4.43
CA GLU A 28 0.25 -16.11 -4.33
C GLU A 28 1.10 -15.53 -5.47
N ASP A 29 2.34 -15.14 -5.17
CA ASP A 29 3.33 -14.59 -6.10
C ASP A 29 2.86 -13.38 -6.94
N MET A 30 1.96 -12.57 -6.37
CA MET A 30 1.46 -11.35 -7.02
C MET A 30 2.49 -10.22 -6.93
N ALA A 31 2.77 -9.57 -8.06
CA ALA A 31 3.60 -8.37 -8.08
C ALA A 31 2.91 -7.19 -7.35
N MET A 32 3.69 -6.31 -6.72
CA MET A 32 3.16 -5.18 -5.93
C MET A 32 2.25 -4.24 -6.72
N ASP A 33 2.59 -3.95 -7.98
CA ASP A 33 1.75 -3.12 -8.84
C ASP A 33 0.39 -3.77 -9.14
N GLU A 34 0.36 -5.10 -9.27
CA GLU A 34 -0.88 -5.85 -9.45
C GLU A 34 -1.69 -5.86 -8.15
N ALA A 35 -1.04 -6.06 -7.00
CA ALA A 35 -1.69 -6.02 -5.70
C ALA A 35 -2.35 -4.66 -5.44
N ARG A 36 -1.68 -3.55 -5.77
CA ARG A 36 -2.24 -2.19 -5.66
C ARG A 36 -3.49 -2.00 -6.52
N LYS A 37 -3.43 -2.41 -7.80
CA LYS A 37 -4.59 -2.31 -8.71
C LYS A 37 -5.78 -3.13 -8.21
N LEU A 38 -5.49 -4.33 -7.72
CA LEU A 38 -6.51 -5.23 -7.19
C LEU A 38 -7.11 -4.71 -5.88
N ALA A 39 -6.29 -4.13 -5.00
CA ALA A 39 -6.75 -3.47 -3.79
C ALA A 39 -7.68 -2.29 -4.11
N SER A 40 -7.35 -1.49 -5.14
CA SER A 40 -8.20 -0.38 -5.60
C SER A 40 -9.56 -0.86 -6.10
N VAL A 41 -9.58 -1.98 -6.82
CA VAL A 41 -10.84 -2.62 -7.24
C VAL A 41 -11.61 -3.14 -6.02
N ALA A 42 -10.94 -3.87 -5.12
CA ALA A 42 -11.56 -4.47 -3.95
C ALA A 42 -12.21 -3.40 -3.06
N ASP A 43 -11.52 -2.29 -2.81
CA ASP A 43 -12.04 -1.14 -2.07
C ASP A 43 -13.26 -0.54 -2.77
N ARG A 44 -13.13 -0.19 -4.06
CA ARG A 44 -14.21 0.45 -4.84
C ARG A 44 -15.51 -0.37 -4.87
N PHE A 45 -15.40 -1.70 -4.93
CA PHE A 45 -16.55 -2.61 -4.95
C PHE A 45 -16.86 -3.23 -3.59
N GLN A 46 -16.15 -2.81 -2.53
CA GLN A 46 -16.32 -3.28 -1.14
C GLN A 46 -16.23 -4.81 -0.99
N ILE A 47 -15.27 -5.43 -1.68
CA ILE A 47 -15.01 -6.88 -1.63
C ILE A 47 -13.98 -7.16 -0.53
N THR A 48 -14.45 -7.23 0.72
CA THR A 48 -13.59 -7.27 1.91
C THR A 48 -12.74 -8.53 2.02
N GLU A 49 -13.21 -9.66 1.50
CA GLU A 49 -12.45 -10.92 1.52
C GLU A 49 -11.16 -10.83 0.69
N ILE A 50 -11.20 -10.09 -0.41
CA ILE A 50 -10.02 -9.86 -1.25
C ILE A 50 -9.07 -8.90 -0.55
N ALA A 51 -9.59 -7.86 0.12
CA ALA A 51 -8.74 -6.93 0.88
C ALA A 51 -7.94 -7.67 1.96
N SER A 52 -8.57 -8.57 2.72
CA SER A 52 -7.85 -9.38 3.72
C SER A 52 -6.77 -10.28 3.10
N ALA A 53 -7.06 -10.95 1.99
CA ALA A 53 -6.09 -11.78 1.29
C ALA A 53 -4.91 -10.97 0.73
N LEU A 54 -5.19 -9.76 0.23
CA LEU A 54 -4.17 -8.83 -0.24
C LEU A 54 -3.31 -8.29 0.89
N ASP A 55 -3.91 -7.99 2.05
CA ASP A 55 -3.19 -7.52 3.23
C ASP A 55 -2.08 -8.52 3.62
N GLU A 56 -2.41 -9.81 3.69
CA GLU A 56 -1.41 -10.85 3.96
C GLU A 56 -0.35 -10.98 2.86
N THR A 57 -0.75 -10.96 1.58
CA THR A 57 0.19 -11.09 0.46
C THR A 57 1.17 -9.92 0.41
N VAL A 58 0.68 -8.69 0.59
CA VAL A 58 1.51 -7.49 0.54
C VAL A 58 2.48 -7.47 1.72
N MET A 59 2.00 -7.82 2.92
CA MET A 59 2.84 -7.91 4.11
C MET A 59 4.04 -8.86 3.92
N ARG A 60 3.88 -9.98 3.20
CA ARG A 60 4.99 -10.91 2.91
C ARG A 60 6.08 -10.30 2.01
N HIS A 61 5.74 -9.30 1.20
CA HIS A 61 6.65 -8.63 0.28
C HIS A 61 7.17 -7.30 0.84
N LEU A 62 6.66 -6.85 1.98
CA LEU A 62 7.05 -5.59 2.61
C LEU A 62 8.53 -5.60 2.96
N ASN A 63 9.25 -4.62 2.43
CA ASN A 63 10.65 -4.35 2.71
C ASN A 63 10.92 -2.86 2.51
N MET A 64 12.13 -2.40 2.81
CA MET A 64 12.44 -0.96 2.80
C MET A 64 12.25 -0.30 1.42
N ILE A 65 12.56 -1.00 0.33
CA ILE A 65 12.48 -0.47 -1.04
C ILE A 65 11.04 -0.09 -1.39
N VAL A 66 10.08 -0.91 -0.97
CA VAL A 66 8.65 -0.74 -1.28
C VAL A 66 7.86 -0.07 -0.15
N CYS A 67 8.48 0.18 1.00
CA CYS A 67 7.81 0.65 2.21
C CYS A 67 7.08 1.98 1.98
N GLY A 68 7.76 2.97 1.38
CA GLY A 68 7.16 4.28 1.08
C GLY A 68 5.99 4.17 0.10
N GLU A 69 6.10 3.33 -0.93
CA GLU A 69 5.00 3.09 -1.86
C GLU A 69 3.82 2.43 -1.15
N VAL A 70 4.05 1.41 -0.32
CA VAL A 70 3.00 0.74 0.47
C VAL A 70 2.31 1.71 1.41
N LEU A 71 3.04 2.60 2.08
CA LEU A 71 2.46 3.61 2.97
C LEU A 71 1.49 4.55 2.26
N ASN A 72 1.76 4.89 0.99
CA ASN A 72 0.89 5.78 0.21
C ASN A 72 -0.51 5.20 0.02
N TRP A 73 -0.63 3.93 -0.33
CA TRP A 73 -1.91 3.37 -0.79
C TRP A 73 -2.56 2.38 0.19
N SER A 74 -1.80 1.75 1.09
CA SER A 74 -2.35 0.72 2.01
C SER A 74 -3.42 1.27 2.94
N GLY A 75 -3.26 2.52 3.39
CA GLY A 75 -4.24 3.18 4.26
C GLY A 75 -5.53 3.58 3.56
N GLU A 76 -5.47 3.87 2.27
CA GLU A 76 -6.65 4.21 1.47
C GLU A 76 -7.43 2.95 1.05
N LEU A 77 -6.74 1.82 0.91
CA LEU A 77 -7.29 0.58 0.35
C LEU A 77 -7.63 -0.47 1.41
N GLY A 78 -7.76 -0.06 2.67
CA GLY A 78 -8.20 -0.93 3.76
C GLY A 78 -7.24 -2.06 4.13
N LEU A 79 -5.95 -1.94 3.80
CA LEU A 79 -4.92 -2.92 4.17
C LEU A 79 -4.29 -2.57 5.52
N GLY A 80 -5.10 -2.65 6.57
CA GLY A 80 -4.73 -2.13 7.90
C GLY A 80 -3.50 -2.79 8.52
N GLN A 81 -3.31 -4.11 8.36
CA GLN A 81 -2.16 -4.79 8.96
C GLN A 81 -0.86 -4.41 8.25
N THR A 82 -0.89 -4.38 6.92
CA THR A 82 0.19 -3.92 6.06
C THR A 82 0.54 -2.47 6.35
N GLN A 83 -0.46 -1.60 6.48
CA GLN A 83 -0.25 -0.18 6.77
C GLN A 83 0.50 0.00 8.10
N GLU A 84 0.07 -0.71 9.15
CA GLU A 84 0.71 -0.66 10.45
C GLU A 84 2.15 -1.20 10.41
N ALA A 85 2.36 -2.33 9.73
CA ALA A 85 3.69 -2.92 9.58
C ALA A 85 4.63 -2.02 8.78
N ALA A 86 4.15 -1.40 7.70
CA ALA A 86 4.91 -0.45 6.90
C ALA A 86 5.23 0.82 7.69
N ARG A 87 4.27 1.35 8.46
CA ARG A 87 4.49 2.48 9.36
C ARG A 87 5.59 2.17 10.36
N LYS A 88 5.50 1.04 11.05
CA LYS A 88 6.51 0.62 12.01
C LYS A 88 7.89 0.47 11.37
N LEU A 89 7.97 -0.17 10.21
CA LEU A 89 9.23 -0.32 9.48
C LEU A 89 9.83 1.04 9.07
N ALA A 90 8.98 1.96 8.60
CA ALA A 90 9.35 3.30 8.22
C ALA A 90 9.85 4.14 9.39
N THR A 91 9.19 4.08 10.55
CA THR A 91 9.59 4.86 11.72
C THR A 91 10.88 4.32 12.34
N GLU A 92 11.03 3.00 12.47
CA GLU A 92 12.24 2.38 13.05
C GLU A 92 13.51 2.56 12.18
N ARG A 93 13.34 2.79 10.88
CA ARG A 93 14.44 2.89 9.90
C ARG A 93 14.26 4.10 8.97
N PHE A 94 13.79 5.22 9.54
CA PHE A 94 13.46 6.42 8.78
C PHE A 94 14.62 6.89 7.89
N GLU A 95 15.84 6.97 8.42
CA GLU A 95 17.01 7.39 7.65
C GLU A 95 17.37 6.48 6.47
N GLU A 96 16.93 5.22 6.48
CA GLU A 96 17.07 4.34 5.33
C GLU A 96 15.94 4.56 4.33
N LEU A 97 14.72 4.78 4.84
CA LEU A 97 13.55 5.07 4.02
C LEU A 97 13.77 6.33 3.17
N VAL A 98 14.30 7.41 3.75
CA VAL A 98 14.53 8.68 3.04
C VAL A 98 15.47 8.54 1.83
N MET A 99 16.30 7.49 1.81
CA MET A 99 17.21 7.19 0.71
C MET A 99 16.55 6.37 -0.42
N THR A 100 15.30 5.96 -0.25
CA THR A 100 14.57 5.14 -1.23
C THR A 100 13.78 5.98 -2.22
N GLU A 101 13.60 5.46 -3.45
CA GLU A 101 12.67 6.07 -4.42
C GLU A 101 11.23 6.10 -3.90
N GLY A 102 10.86 5.12 -3.06
CA GLY A 102 9.53 5.04 -2.48
C GLY A 102 9.21 6.26 -1.61
N PHE A 103 10.19 6.75 -0.83
CA PHE A 103 10.04 7.97 -0.03
C PHE A 103 9.85 9.22 -0.89
N LEU A 104 10.66 9.37 -1.95
CA LEU A 104 10.55 10.50 -2.88
C LEU A 104 9.20 10.57 -3.62
N ARG A 105 8.52 9.42 -3.74
CA ARG A 105 7.19 9.31 -4.35
C ARG A 105 6.06 9.35 -3.32
N MET A 106 6.36 9.56 -2.04
CA MET A 106 5.32 9.66 -1.02
C MET A 106 4.43 10.87 -1.28
N GLY A 107 3.11 10.68 -1.12
CA GLY A 107 2.15 11.77 -1.15
C GLY A 107 2.26 12.60 0.13
N GLU A 108 1.91 13.88 0.06
CA GLU A 108 1.97 14.81 1.21
C GLU A 108 1.21 14.28 2.44
N GLU A 109 0.06 13.62 2.23
CA GLU A 109 -0.74 13.08 3.33
C GLU A 109 -0.04 11.90 4.03
N ALA A 110 0.52 10.95 3.26
CA ALA A 110 1.22 9.81 3.81
C ALA A 110 2.52 10.24 4.51
N LEU A 111 3.22 11.22 3.93
CA LEU A 111 4.41 11.81 4.53
C LEU A 111 4.08 12.55 5.82
N GLY A 112 3.05 13.40 5.83
CA GLY A 112 2.59 14.08 7.05
C GLY A 112 2.24 13.10 8.16
N LYS A 113 1.48 12.05 7.84
CA LYS A 113 1.15 10.97 8.78
C LYS A 113 2.37 10.22 9.32
N LEU A 114 3.46 10.13 8.55
CA LEU A 114 4.71 9.51 8.99
C LEU A 114 5.49 10.45 9.91
N LEU A 115 5.56 11.73 9.57
CA LEU A 115 6.29 12.76 10.33
C LEU A 115 5.61 13.13 11.65
N ASP A 116 4.29 12.99 11.74
CA ASP A 116 3.53 13.17 12.98
C ASP A 116 3.79 12.05 14.02
N ASP A 117 4.52 10.99 13.64
CA ASP A 117 4.83 9.89 14.54
C ASP A 117 5.95 10.27 15.53
N ASN A 118 5.64 10.17 16.83
CA ASN A 118 6.58 10.52 17.91
C ASN A 118 7.77 9.56 18.02
N PHE A 119 7.76 8.44 17.29
CA PHE A 119 8.79 7.40 17.38
C PHE A 119 9.67 7.31 16.13
N LEU A 120 9.76 8.40 15.35
CA LEU A 120 10.63 8.48 14.19
C LEU A 120 12.11 8.33 14.60
N ALA A 121 12.75 7.25 14.16
CA ALA A 121 14.16 6.98 14.43
C ALA A 121 15.06 7.79 13.48
N ALA A 122 15.30 9.04 13.85
CA ALA A 122 16.26 9.93 13.20
C ALA A 122 17.34 10.38 14.18
N ARG A 123 18.54 10.67 13.67
CA ARG A 123 19.68 11.16 14.47
C ARG A 123 19.40 12.48 15.16
N ASN A 124 18.62 13.35 14.52
CA ASN A 124 18.19 14.66 15.02
C ASN A 124 17.06 15.22 14.15
N GLU A 125 16.41 16.29 14.62
CA GLU A 125 15.33 16.98 13.88
C GLU A 125 15.82 17.61 12.57
N GLU A 126 17.08 18.02 12.50
CA GLU A 126 17.69 18.59 11.28
C GLU A 126 17.72 17.57 10.14
N ALA A 127 18.01 16.30 10.42
CA ALA A 127 17.95 15.23 9.42
C ALA A 127 16.54 14.99 8.89
N VAL A 128 15.53 15.13 9.75
CA VAL A 128 14.12 15.01 9.36
C VAL A 128 13.74 16.19 8.46
N TRP A 129 14.18 17.39 8.80
CA TRP A 129 13.97 18.58 7.97
C TRP A 129 14.66 18.47 6.61
N GLU A 130 15.94 18.07 6.58
CA GLU A 130 16.72 17.84 5.36
C GLU A 130 16.09 16.80 4.44
N ALA A 131 15.39 15.81 4.99
CA ALA A 131 14.72 14.79 4.19
C ALA A 131 13.47 15.28 3.45
N VAL A 132 12.82 16.34 3.95
CA VAL A 132 11.51 16.81 3.46
C VAL A 132 11.62 18.02 2.52
N VAL A 133 12.76 18.72 2.54
CA VAL A 133 13.05 19.93 1.76
C VAL A 133 13.76 19.63 0.45
#